data_AF-A0A9P7BZI5-F1
#
_entry.id   AF-A0A9P7BZI5-F1
#
_cell.length_a   1.000
_cell.length_b   1.000
_cell.length_c   1.000
_cell.angle_alpha   90.00
_cell.angle_beta   90.00
_cell.angle_gamma   90.00
#
_symmetry.space_group_name_H-M   'P 1'
#
loop_
_entity.id
_entity.type
_entity.pdbx_description
1 polymer ?
#
loop_
_entity_poly.entity_id
_entity_poly.type
_entity_poly.pdbx_seq_one_letter_code
_entity_poly.pdbx_strand_id
1 'polypeptide(L)'
;MDAYRSDFGATLVEPSAKAFGRMYVGYWETRNLRMVANMRDVLGLHPGSRMLAIVGASHKGYYEAYLNQMHDVQLVSADAVLR
;
A
#
# COMPACT_ATOMS: atom_id res chain seq x y z
N MET A 1 -8.05 -17.87 -6.30
CA MET A 1 -6.73 -17.22 -6.26
C MET A 1 -6.81 -16.16 -5.18
N ASP A 2 -6.10 -16.35 -4.07
CA ASP A 2 -6.10 -15.35 -2.99
C ASP A 2 -5.12 -14.24 -3.36
N ALA A 3 -5.62 -13.00 -3.41
CA ALA A 3 -4.85 -11.83 -3.80
C ALA A 3 -3.65 -11.55 -2.86
N TYR A 4 -3.66 -12.11 -1.64
CA TYR A 4 -2.61 -11.92 -0.64
C TYR A 4 -2.30 -13.23 0.10
N ARG A 5 -1.03 -13.68 0.05
CA ARG A 5 -0.50 -14.75 0.92
C ARG A 5 -0.02 -14.17 2.25
N SER A 6 -0.96 -13.68 3.04
CA SER A 6 -0.74 -13.11 4.36
C SER A 6 -1.96 -13.38 5.26
N ASP A 7 -1.84 -12.99 6.53
CA ASP A 7 -2.97 -12.96 7.49
C ASP A 7 -4.16 -12.15 6.97
N PHE A 8 -3.94 -11.15 6.12
CA PHE A 8 -5.00 -10.39 5.44
C PHE A 8 -5.85 -11.28 4.51
N GLY A 9 -5.25 -12.27 3.85
CA GLY A 9 -5.99 -13.24 3.03
C GLY A 9 -6.93 -14.09 3.89
N ALA A 10 -6.43 -14.61 5.01
CA ALA A 10 -7.21 -15.40 5.95
C ALA A 10 -8.36 -14.60 6.58
N THR A 11 -8.13 -13.33 6.93
CA THR A 11 -9.16 -12.45 7.50
C THR A 11 -10.23 -12.03 6.49
N LEU A 12 -9.92 -12.02 5.18
CA LEU A 12 -10.87 -11.69 4.13
C LEU A 12 -11.89 -12.81 3.86
N VAL A 13 -11.44 -14.08 3.97
CA VAL A 13 -12.23 -15.28 3.70
C VAL A 13 -12.86 -15.90 4.95
N GLU A 14 -12.66 -15.28 6.11
CA GLU A 14 -13.20 -15.71 7.39
C GLU A 14 -14.76 -15.76 7.34
N PRO A 15 -15.41 -16.89 7.70
CA PRO A 15 -16.83 -17.12 7.40
C PRO A 15 -17.81 -16.61 8.47
N SER A 16 -17.37 -15.93 9.53
CA SER A 16 -18.26 -15.50 10.60
C SER A 16 -19.35 -14.54 10.09
N ALA A 17 -20.55 -14.69 10.65
CA ALA A 17 -21.67 -13.81 10.34
C ALA A 17 -21.40 -12.33 10.67
N LYS A 18 -20.45 -12.05 11.59
CA LYS A 18 -20.06 -10.68 11.96
C LYS A 18 -19.04 -10.07 11.01
N ALA A 19 -18.29 -10.89 10.25
CA ALA A 19 -17.33 -10.46 9.23
C ALA A 19 -16.30 -9.43 9.74
N PHE A 20 -15.85 -9.54 10.99
CA PHE A 20 -14.91 -8.59 11.59
C PHE A 20 -13.57 -8.55 10.83
N GLY A 21 -13.09 -9.70 10.34
CA GLY A 21 -11.89 -9.77 9.50
C GLY A 21 -12.00 -8.91 8.25
N ARG A 22 -13.13 -8.99 7.54
CA ARG A 22 -13.40 -8.16 6.36
C ARG A 22 -13.48 -6.67 6.69
N MET A 23 -14.11 -6.30 7.80
CA MET A 23 -14.16 -4.91 8.25
C MET A 23 -12.75 -4.37 8.54
N TYR A 24 -11.93 -5.18 9.22
CA TYR A 24 -10.54 -4.84 9.50
C TYR A 24 -9.73 -4.66 8.22
N VAL A 25 -9.84 -5.60 7.26
CA VAL A 25 -9.15 -5.49 5.96
C VAL A 25 -9.60 -4.26 5.20
N GLY A 26 -10.90 -3.98 5.13
CA GLY A 26 -11.42 -2.78 4.43
C GLY A 26 -10.91 -1.47 5.04
N TYR A 27 -10.84 -1.38 6.36
CA TYR A 27 -10.18 -0.26 7.04
C TYR A 27 -8.70 -0.17 6.67
N TRP A 28 -7.99 -1.30 6.69
CA TRP A 28 -6.56 -1.37 6.42
C TRP A 28 -6.21 -0.93 4.99
N GLU A 29 -6.95 -1.41 3.99
CA GLU A 29 -6.83 -1.01 2.59
C GLU A 29 -7.09 0.50 2.44
N THR A 30 -8.16 1.01 3.03
CA THR A 30 -8.50 2.44 2.99
C THR A 30 -7.41 3.30 3.62
N ARG A 31 -6.80 2.85 4.72
CA ARG A 31 -5.67 3.54 5.35
C ARG A 31 -4.47 3.64 4.40
N ASN A 32 -4.10 2.55 3.75
CA ASN A 32 -2.97 2.54 2.81
C ASN A 32 -3.25 3.42 1.58
N LEU A 33 -4.48 3.42 1.05
CA LEU A 33 -4.88 4.32 -0.03
C LEU A 33 -4.68 5.79 0.35
N ARG A 34 -5.10 6.21 1.55
CA ARG A 34 -4.90 7.59 2.04
C ARG A 34 -3.42 7.94 2.15
N MET A 35 -2.59 7.02 2.64
CA MET A 35 -1.15 7.26 2.76
C MET A 35 -0.50 7.45 1.38
N VAL A 36 -0.87 6.62 0.39
CA VAL A 36 -0.39 6.76 -1.00
C VAL A 36 -0.93 8.03 -1.66
N ALA A 37 -2.19 8.40 -1.40
CA ALA A 37 -2.76 9.65 -1.91
C ALA A 37 -1.95 10.88 -1.45
N ASN A 38 -1.54 10.92 -0.18
CA ASN A 38 -0.68 12.00 0.34
C ASN A 38 0.68 12.05 -0.39
N MET A 39 1.27 10.90 -0.71
CA MET A 39 2.51 10.85 -1.48
C MET A 39 2.31 11.42 -2.89
N ARG A 40 1.22 11.03 -3.55
CA ARG A 40 0.89 11.51 -4.90
C ARG A 40 0.67 13.03 -4.92
N ASP A 41 -0.03 13.55 -3.92
CA ASP A 41 -0.26 14.98 -3.77
C ASP A 41 1.07 15.74 -3.71
N VAL A 42 1.99 15.32 -2.84
CA VAL A 42 3.33 15.92 -2.73
C VAL A 42 4.16 15.78 -4.01
N LEU A 43 4.17 14.60 -4.64
CA LEU A 43 4.92 14.38 -5.89
C LEU A 43 4.39 15.25 -7.05
N GLY A 44 3.08 15.51 -7.07
CA GLY A 44 2.44 16.35 -8.08
C GLY A 44 2.82 17.83 -8.01
N LEU A 45 3.23 18.32 -6.84
CA LEU A 45 3.66 19.72 -6.68
C LEU A 45 4.99 20.01 -7.39
N HIS A 46 5.85 19.00 -7.53
CA HIS A 46 7.21 19.17 -8.02
C HIS A 46 7.60 18.01 -8.96
N PRO A 47 7.23 18.06 -10.25
CA PRO A 47 7.58 17.04 -11.24
C PRO A 47 9.09 16.74 -11.27
N GLY A 48 9.45 15.44 -11.31
CA GLY A 48 10.85 14.98 -11.28
C GLY A 48 11.46 14.87 -9.88
N SER A 49 10.72 15.22 -8.83
CA SER A 49 11.18 15.03 -7.44
C SER A 49 11.29 13.56 -7.07
N ARG A 50 12.16 13.28 -6.10
CA ARG A 50 12.33 11.95 -5.50
C ARG A 50 11.79 11.97 -4.07
N MET A 51 11.10 10.89 -3.69
CA MET A 51 10.56 10.72 -2.34
C MET A 51 11.11 9.44 -1.71
N LEU A 52 11.58 9.53 -0.47
CA LEU A 52 11.84 8.38 0.40
C LEU A 52 10.70 8.26 1.39
N ALA A 53 10.00 7.12 1.39
CA ALA A 53 8.95 6.81 2.35
C ALA A 53 9.40 5.70 3.30
N ILE A 54 9.31 5.94 4.61
CA ILE A 54 9.63 4.97 5.66
C ILE A 54 8.31 4.54 6.29
N VAL A 55 8.01 3.24 6.24
CA VAL A 55 6.76 2.66 6.74
C VAL A 55 7.00 1.30 7.37
N GLY A 56 6.06 0.82 8.18
CA GLY A 56 6.08 -0.56 8.67
C GLY A 56 5.98 -1.57 7.52
N ALA A 57 6.64 -2.72 7.66
CA ALA A 57 6.75 -3.72 6.60
C ALA A 57 5.39 -4.21 6.07
N SER A 58 4.36 -4.25 6.92
CA SER A 58 2.98 -4.63 6.57
C SER A 58 2.30 -3.67 5.57
N HIS A 59 2.83 -2.46 5.39
CA HIS A 59 2.30 -1.48 4.44
C HIS A 59 2.93 -1.59 3.05
N LYS A 60 4.14 -2.17 2.95
CA LYS A 60 4.95 -2.14 1.73
C LYS A 60 4.21 -2.69 0.52
N GLY A 61 3.58 -3.86 0.65
CA GLY A 61 2.86 -4.49 -0.46
C GLY A 61 1.69 -3.64 -0.98
N TYR A 62 0.97 -2.94 -0.09
CA TYR A 62 -0.11 -2.04 -0.47
C TYR A 62 0.41 -0.78 -1.17
N TYR A 63 1.51 -0.21 -0.66
CA TYR A 63 2.19 0.91 -1.30
C TYR A 63 2.62 0.56 -2.72
N GLU A 64 3.29 -0.58 -2.90
CA GLU A 64 3.72 -1.06 -4.20
C GLU A 64 2.53 -1.27 -5.14
N ALA A 65 1.46 -1.93 -4.68
CA ALA A 65 0.27 -2.18 -5.48
C ALA A 65 -0.42 -0.89 -5.95
N TYR A 66 -0.54 0.12 -5.08
CA TYR A 66 -1.25 1.36 -5.40
C TYR A 66 -0.37 2.36 -6.18
N LEU A 67 0.90 2.52 -5.81
CA LEU A 67 1.81 3.42 -6.52
C LEU A 67 2.11 2.94 -7.94
N ASN A 68 2.14 1.62 -8.18
CA ASN A 68 2.26 1.05 -9.54
C ASN A 68 1.07 1.40 -10.46
N GLN A 69 -0.06 1.86 -9.92
CA GLN A 69 -1.19 2.33 -10.74
C GLN A 69 -1.03 3.78 -11.20
N MET A 70 -0.07 4.53 -10.65
CA MET A 70 0.15 5.93 -11.01
C MET A 70 0.97 6.02 -12.30
N HIS A 71 0.55 6.87 -13.23
CA HIS A 71 1.10 6.91 -14.59
C HIS A 71 2.56 7.39 -14.69
N ASP A 72 3.00 8.21 -13.75
CA ASP A 72 4.28 8.95 -13.79
C ASP A 72 5.09 8.74 -12.50
N VAL A 73 4.76 7.72 -11.70
CA VAL A 73 5.53 7.35 -10.50
C VAL A 73 6.35 6.09 -10.79
N GLN A 74 7.64 6.16 -10.50
CA GLN A 74 8.53 5.00 -10.57
C GLN A 74 8.94 4.57 -9.16
N LEU A 75 8.65 3.32 -8.82
CA LEU A 75 9.15 2.68 -7.61
C LEU A 75 10.58 2.19 -7.83
N VAL A 76 11.46 2.47 -6.86
CA VAL A 76 12.88 2.06 -6.90
C VAL A 76 13.23 1.36 -5.60
N SER A 77 13.98 0.25 -5.69
CA SER A 77 14.39 -0.52 -4.52
C SER A 77 15.31 0.29 -3.60
N ALA A 78 15.05 0.27 -2.30
CA ALA A 78 15.79 1.06 -1.33
C ALA A 78 17.26 0.61 -1.23
N ASP A 79 17.53 -0.69 -1.30
CA ASP A 79 18.87 -1.31 -1.35
C ASP A 79 19.68 -0.91 -2.59
N ALA A 80 19.02 -0.51 -3.67
CA ALA A 80 19.71 -0.02 -4.87
C ALA A 80 20.18 1.44 -4.73
N VAL A 81 19.55 2.23 -3.84
CA VAL A 81 19.76 3.69 -3.76
C VAL A 81 20.31 4.16 -2.41
N LEU A 82 20.20 3.36 -1.36
CA LEU A 82 20.76 3.61 -0.03
C LEU A 82 21.91 2.62 0.16
N ARG A 83 23.15 3.12 0.09
CA ARG A 83 24.38 2.38 0.38
C ARG A 83 24.99 2.86 1.69
#